data_AF-A0A559KFY9-F1
#
_entry.id   AF-A0A559KFY9-F1
#
_cell.length_a   1.000
_cell.length_b   1.000
_cell.length_c   1.000
_cell.angle_alpha   90.00
_cell.angle_beta   90.00
_cell.angle_gamma   90.00
#
_symmetry.space_group_name_H-M   'P 1'
#
loop_
_entity.id
_entity.type
_entity.pdbx_description
1 polymer ?
#
loop_
_entity_poly.entity_id
_entity_poly.type
_entity_poly.pdbx_seq_one_letter_code
_entity_poly.pdbx_strand_id
1 'polypeptide(L)'
;MVNNLLFQAGEVVSVSRSAAHSFSKETLDVITLLAGLGVEGDAHMGKAVKHRSRVAQNPDQPNLRQVHLIHSELFDELHDAGFNVGPGQLGENITTRGIHLLELPTGTKLYIGNTAAIEITGLRNPCAQIDNFQSGLLNAVLDHDEDGNLIRKAGIMAIVLTGGEVAPRDPIRVELPPEPFRKLERV
;
A
#
# COMPACT_ATOMS: atom_id res chain seq x y z
N MET A 1 21.03 4.80 10.42
CA MET A 1 20.01 4.58 9.37
C MET A 1 18.64 5.18 9.69
N VAL A 2 18.25 5.39 10.95
CA VAL A 2 16.95 6.02 11.33
C VAL A 2 16.82 7.51 10.93
N ASN A 3 17.89 8.31 11.07
CA ASN A 3 17.82 9.76 10.81
C ASN A 3 17.44 10.13 9.36
N ASN A 4 17.53 9.18 8.42
CA ASN A 4 17.16 9.39 7.01
C ASN A 4 15.67 9.17 6.73
N LEU A 5 14.89 8.66 7.70
CA LEU A 5 13.44 8.45 7.56
C LEU A 5 12.61 9.68 7.95
N LEU A 6 13.15 10.55 8.82
CA LEU A 6 12.45 11.73 9.36
C LEU A 6 12.26 12.87 8.34
N PHE A 7 13.03 12.88 7.26
CA PHE A 7 13.01 13.93 6.23
C PHE A 7 12.55 13.43 4.86
N GLN A 8 11.98 12.22 4.77
CA GLN A 8 11.43 11.75 3.51
C GLN A 8 10.16 12.53 3.17
N ALA A 9 10.23 13.23 2.04
CA ALA A 9 9.09 13.79 1.36
C ALA A 9 8.84 12.94 0.12
N GLY A 10 7.69 12.27 0.09
CA GLY A 10 7.23 11.58 -1.10
C GLY A 10 6.13 12.38 -1.80
N GLU A 11 5.68 11.89 -2.94
CA GLU A 11 4.48 12.37 -3.61
C GLU A 11 3.61 11.20 -4.09
N VAL A 12 2.35 11.49 -4.31
CA VAL A 12 1.43 10.59 -4.99
C VAL A 12 1.68 10.66 -6.50
N VAL A 13 1.99 9.53 -7.12
CA VAL A 13 2.11 9.41 -8.58
C VAL A 13 0.76 9.15 -9.22
N SER A 14 -0.04 8.26 -8.61
CA SER A 14 -1.35 7.90 -9.12
C SER A 14 -2.29 7.51 -7.98
N VAL A 15 -3.58 7.63 -8.25
CA VAL A 15 -4.62 7.06 -7.40
C VAL A 15 -5.52 6.15 -8.21
N SER A 16 -6.00 5.08 -7.59
CA SER A 16 -6.77 4.03 -8.26
C SER A 16 -7.82 3.42 -7.34
N ARG A 17 -8.94 2.97 -7.91
CA ARG A 17 -9.95 2.17 -7.19
C ARG A 17 -10.57 1.12 -8.10
N SER A 18 -11.23 0.14 -7.51
CA SER A 18 -12.15 -0.73 -8.24
C SER A 18 -13.39 -1.01 -7.41
N ALA A 19 -14.57 -0.79 -7.99
CA ALA A 19 -15.83 -1.17 -7.37
C ALA A 19 -16.03 -2.71 -7.32
N ALA A 20 -15.28 -3.45 -8.14
CA ALA A 20 -15.30 -4.90 -8.20
C ALA A 20 -14.09 -5.51 -7.46
N HIS A 21 -14.19 -6.78 -7.06
CA HIS A 21 -13.05 -7.54 -6.53
C HIS A 21 -12.10 -7.99 -7.66
N SER A 22 -11.76 -7.09 -8.59
CA SER A 22 -10.76 -7.31 -9.62
C SER A 22 -9.35 -7.23 -9.02
N PHE A 23 -8.39 -7.88 -9.66
CA PHE A 23 -6.98 -7.80 -9.24
C PHE A 23 -6.42 -6.39 -9.43
N SER A 24 -6.52 -5.86 -10.65
CA SER A 24 -6.12 -4.50 -10.99
C SER A 24 -7.24 -3.49 -10.74
N LYS A 25 -6.84 -2.23 -10.55
CA LYS A 25 -7.70 -1.08 -10.34
C LYS A 25 -7.57 -0.08 -11.48
N GLU A 26 -8.62 0.68 -11.72
CA GLU A 26 -8.62 1.77 -12.70
C GLU A 26 -8.00 3.02 -12.05
N THR A 27 -7.12 3.70 -12.79
CA THR A 27 -6.55 4.98 -12.38
C THR A 27 -7.58 6.09 -12.50
N LEU A 28 -7.55 7.03 -11.56
CA LEU A 28 -8.47 8.16 -11.49
C LEU A 28 -7.70 9.46 -11.23
N ASP A 29 -8.37 10.59 -11.49
CA ASP A 29 -7.83 11.91 -11.15
C ASP A 29 -7.82 12.15 -9.63
N VAL A 30 -8.75 11.53 -8.90
CA VAL A 30 -8.91 11.68 -7.45
C VAL A 30 -9.56 10.44 -6.84
N ILE A 31 -9.21 10.12 -5.60
CA ILE A 31 -9.94 9.20 -4.73
C ILE A 31 -10.29 9.87 -3.40
N THR A 32 -11.43 9.49 -2.81
CA THR A 32 -11.82 9.94 -1.46
C THR A 32 -11.48 8.87 -0.44
N LEU A 33 -10.68 9.22 0.57
CA LEU A 33 -10.47 8.37 1.75
C LEU A 33 -11.54 8.67 2.80
N LEU A 34 -12.09 7.61 3.38
CA LEU A 34 -13.11 7.66 4.43
C LEU A 34 -12.54 7.04 5.71
N ALA A 35 -12.55 7.80 6.80
CA ALA A 35 -11.98 7.39 8.08
C ALA A 35 -12.56 6.05 8.57
N GLY A 36 -11.67 5.10 8.88
CA GLY A 36 -12.03 3.75 9.30
C GLY A 36 -12.73 2.89 8.26
N LEU A 37 -12.85 3.34 7.01
CA LEU A 37 -13.55 2.64 5.93
C LEU A 37 -12.64 2.34 4.74
N GLY A 38 -11.66 3.18 4.41
CA GLY A 38 -10.81 3.03 3.23
C GLY A 38 -11.22 3.94 2.09
N VAL A 39 -11.02 3.47 0.86
CA VAL A 39 -11.31 4.26 -0.35
C VAL A 39 -12.79 4.20 -0.71
N GLU A 40 -13.43 5.35 -0.87
CA GLU A 40 -14.82 5.45 -1.27
C GLU A 40 -15.09 4.70 -2.59
N GLY A 41 -16.09 3.81 -2.57
CA GLY A 41 -16.48 3.04 -3.75
C GLY A 41 -15.49 1.95 -4.15
N ASP A 42 -14.48 1.63 -3.34
CA ASP A 42 -13.61 0.47 -3.54
C ASP A 42 -14.23 -0.81 -2.96
N ALA A 43 -14.02 -1.94 -3.63
CA ALA A 43 -14.51 -3.25 -3.20
C ALA A 43 -14.05 -3.62 -1.77
N HIS A 44 -12.87 -3.15 -1.37
CA HIS A 44 -12.27 -3.43 -0.07
C HIS A 44 -12.71 -2.46 1.04
N MET A 45 -13.51 -1.44 0.72
CA MET A 45 -13.96 -0.42 1.68
C MET A 45 -14.85 -1.03 2.76
N GLY A 46 -14.55 -0.86 4.05
CA GLY A 46 -15.42 -1.27 5.14
C GLY A 46 -14.69 -1.45 6.47
N LYS A 47 -15.44 -1.41 7.58
CA LYS A 47 -14.89 -1.51 8.95
C LYS A 47 -14.35 -2.90 9.28
N ALA A 48 -15.00 -3.95 8.77
CA ALA A 48 -14.64 -5.34 8.99
C ALA A 48 -14.00 -5.94 7.73
N VAL A 49 -13.17 -6.98 7.93
CA VAL A 49 -12.52 -7.68 6.83
C VAL A 49 -13.56 -8.19 5.83
N LYS A 50 -13.45 -7.81 4.56
CA LYS A 50 -14.34 -8.28 3.48
C LYS A 50 -13.85 -9.55 2.77
N HIS A 51 -12.63 -10.00 3.07
CA HIS A 51 -12.05 -11.16 2.40
C HIS A 51 -12.73 -12.45 2.87
N ARG A 52 -13.39 -13.16 1.94
CA ARG A 52 -14.23 -14.35 2.21
C ARG A 52 -13.57 -15.39 3.12
N SER A 53 -12.26 -15.64 2.98
CA SER A 53 -11.55 -16.62 3.82
C SER A 53 -11.36 -16.20 5.29
N ARG A 54 -11.27 -14.90 5.57
CA ARG A 54 -11.08 -14.36 6.93
C ARG A 54 -12.41 -14.11 7.64
N VAL A 55 -13.44 -13.71 6.88
CA VAL A 55 -14.83 -13.64 7.37
C VAL A 55 -15.29 -14.97 7.96
N ALA A 56 -14.90 -16.09 7.33
CA ALA A 56 -15.21 -17.42 7.83
C ALA A 56 -14.54 -17.76 9.18
N GLN A 57 -13.46 -17.07 9.56
CA GLN A 57 -12.75 -17.26 10.84
C GLN A 57 -13.24 -16.29 11.92
N ASN A 58 -13.40 -15.01 11.59
CA ASN A 58 -14.02 -14.01 12.47
C ASN A 58 -14.56 -12.84 11.62
N PRO A 59 -15.90 -12.69 11.51
CA PRO A 59 -16.51 -11.62 10.72
C PRO A 59 -16.32 -10.22 11.33
N ASP A 60 -15.98 -10.12 12.61
CA ASP A 60 -15.79 -8.83 13.32
C ASP A 60 -14.32 -8.36 13.31
N GLN A 61 -13.43 -9.07 12.59
CA GLN A 61 -12.03 -8.67 12.54
C GLN A 61 -11.90 -7.28 11.89
N PRO A 62 -11.17 -6.34 12.53
CA PRO A 62 -10.99 -5.00 11.97
C PRO A 62 -10.29 -5.09 10.62
N ASN A 63 -10.75 -4.31 9.65
CA ASN A 63 -10.12 -4.20 8.35
C ASN A 63 -8.80 -3.41 8.48
N LEU A 64 -7.67 -4.12 8.54
CA LEU A 64 -6.33 -3.53 8.52
C LEU A 64 -5.83 -3.22 7.10
N ARG A 65 -6.68 -3.44 6.09
CA ARG A 65 -6.34 -3.48 4.67
C ARG A 65 -7.20 -2.48 3.88
N GLN A 66 -7.41 -1.29 4.46
CA GLN A 66 -8.34 -0.29 3.92
C GLN A 66 -7.76 0.47 2.72
N VAL A 67 -6.45 0.70 2.71
CA VAL A 67 -5.74 1.35 1.60
C VAL A 67 -4.46 0.56 1.32
N HIS A 68 -4.22 0.24 0.04
CA HIS A 68 -2.99 -0.41 -0.42
C HIS A 68 -2.10 0.62 -1.12
N LEU A 69 -0.81 0.66 -0.76
CA LEU A 69 0.16 1.60 -1.32
C LEU A 69 1.36 0.85 -1.92
N ILE A 70 1.79 1.24 -3.11
CA ILE A 70 3.02 0.74 -3.76
C ILE A 70 3.91 1.92 -4.18
N HIS A 71 5.21 1.76 -4.01
CA HIS A 71 6.22 2.72 -4.44
C HIS A 71 6.54 2.46 -5.92
N SER A 72 6.51 3.50 -6.74
CA SER A 72 6.70 3.41 -8.20
C SER A 72 8.12 3.01 -8.59
N GLU A 73 9.10 3.13 -7.70
CA GLU A 73 10.45 2.61 -7.89
C GLU A 73 10.43 1.09 -8.12
N LEU A 74 9.47 0.35 -7.52
CA LEU A 74 9.26 -1.06 -7.87
C LEU A 74 8.90 -1.25 -9.34
N PHE A 75 8.13 -0.34 -9.93
CA PHE A 75 7.74 -0.45 -11.33
C PHE A 75 8.92 -0.22 -12.26
N ASP A 76 9.84 0.68 -11.89
CA ASP A 76 11.09 0.88 -12.60
C ASP A 76 11.96 -0.41 -12.53
N GLU A 77 12.12 -1.00 -11.34
CA GLU A 77 12.82 -2.30 -11.17
C GLU A 77 12.19 -3.42 -11.99
N LEU A 78 10.85 -3.51 -11.99
CA LEU A 78 10.11 -4.52 -12.74
C LEU A 78 10.24 -4.32 -14.26
N HIS A 79 10.25 -3.07 -14.71
CA HIS A 79 10.48 -2.72 -16.11
C HIS A 79 11.86 -3.19 -16.58
N ASP A 80 12.89 -2.90 -15.79
CA ASP A 80 14.27 -3.33 -16.09
C ASP A 80 14.40 -4.86 -16.10
N ALA A 81 13.60 -5.57 -15.30
CA ALA A 81 13.49 -7.02 -15.29
C ALA A 81 12.61 -7.60 -16.42
N GLY A 82 12.09 -6.76 -17.33
CA GLY A 82 11.29 -7.17 -18.49
C GLY A 82 9.80 -7.33 -18.24
N PHE A 83 9.30 -6.90 -17.08
CA PHE A 83 7.87 -6.86 -16.78
C PHE A 83 7.25 -5.52 -17.21
N ASN A 84 5.96 -5.51 -17.54
CA ASN A 84 5.27 -4.26 -17.90
C ASN A 84 4.14 -4.03 -16.91
N VAL A 85 4.46 -3.30 -15.84
CA VAL A 85 3.55 -3.03 -14.73
C VAL A 85 3.41 -1.53 -14.55
N GLY A 86 2.19 -1.03 -14.68
CA GLY A 86 1.82 0.36 -14.44
C GLY A 86 0.99 0.55 -13.17
N PRO A 87 0.67 1.82 -12.85
CA PRO A 87 -0.13 2.15 -11.68
C PRO A 87 -1.51 1.48 -11.67
N GLY A 88 -1.96 1.09 -10.48
CA GLY A 88 -3.20 0.36 -10.21
C GLY A 88 -3.17 -1.13 -10.61
N GLN A 89 -2.19 -1.58 -11.38
CA GLN A 89 -2.19 -2.92 -11.96
C GLN A 89 -1.91 -4.03 -10.94
N LEU A 90 -1.16 -3.74 -9.88
CA LEU A 90 -0.96 -4.64 -8.74
C LEU A 90 -2.02 -4.48 -7.65
N GLY A 91 -3.07 -3.71 -7.94
CA GLY A 91 -4.23 -3.53 -7.08
C GLY A 91 -3.99 -2.54 -5.94
N GLU A 92 -2.98 -1.69 -6.02
CA GLU A 92 -2.80 -0.56 -5.11
C GLU A 92 -3.81 0.55 -5.36
N ASN A 93 -4.15 1.26 -4.29
CA ASN A 93 -4.98 2.44 -4.35
C ASN A 93 -4.16 3.71 -4.58
N ILE A 94 -2.93 3.75 -4.06
CA ILE A 94 -2.05 4.90 -4.17
C ILE A 94 -0.68 4.40 -4.61
N THR A 95 -0.19 4.94 -5.72
CA THR A 95 1.21 4.78 -6.13
C THR A 95 2.00 5.97 -5.62
N THR A 96 3.13 5.75 -4.97
CA THR A 96 3.99 6.82 -4.41
C THR A 96 5.33 6.92 -5.13
N ARG A 97 6.06 8.02 -4.94
CA ARG A 97 7.46 8.20 -5.36
C ARG A 97 8.23 8.96 -4.29
N GLY A 98 9.52 8.71 -4.15
CA GLY A 98 10.44 9.45 -3.27
C GLY A 98 10.32 9.08 -1.79
N ILE A 99 9.68 7.96 -1.48
CA ILE A 99 9.44 7.49 -0.12
C ILE A 99 9.73 5.99 -0.02
N HIS A 100 10.61 5.62 0.93
CA HIS A 100 11.04 4.25 1.19
C HIS A 100 9.98 3.51 2.02
N LEU A 101 8.80 3.27 1.42
CA LEU A 101 7.62 2.72 2.12
C LEU A 101 7.91 1.45 2.93
N LEU A 102 8.75 0.55 2.41
CA LEU A 102 9.03 -0.75 3.03
C LEU A 102 9.95 -0.65 4.25
N GLU A 103 10.68 0.45 4.40
CA GLU A 103 11.57 0.71 5.53
C GLU A 103 10.87 1.44 6.68
N LEU A 104 9.65 1.94 6.45
CA LEU A 104 8.89 2.66 7.47
C LEU A 104 8.44 1.71 8.59
N PRO A 105 8.51 2.13 9.86
CA PRO A 105 7.99 1.34 10.97
C PRO A 105 6.48 1.10 10.90
N THR A 106 6.02 -0.03 11.43
CA THR A 106 4.58 -0.26 11.70
C THR A 106 4.04 0.85 12.62
N GLY A 107 2.88 1.41 12.30
CA GLY A 107 2.27 2.52 13.03
C GLY A 107 2.74 3.91 12.57
N THR A 108 3.60 3.98 11.54
CA THR A 108 3.93 5.25 10.87
C THR A 108 2.67 5.87 10.29
N LYS A 109 2.50 7.18 10.47
CA LYS A 109 1.43 7.94 9.85
C LYS A 109 1.93 8.63 8.60
N LEU A 110 1.15 8.52 7.54
CA LEU A 110 1.37 9.28 6.30
C LEU A 110 0.26 10.32 6.19
N TYR A 111 0.65 11.58 6.13
CA TYR A 111 -0.23 12.69 5.81
C TYR A 111 -0.10 12.98 4.32
N ILE A 112 -1.22 12.92 3.61
CA ILE A 112 -1.26 12.95 2.15
C ILE A 112 -2.13 14.13 1.73
N GLY A 113 -1.57 15.00 0.89
CA GLY A 113 -2.28 16.19 0.44
C GLY A 113 -2.64 17.11 1.60
N ASN A 114 -3.85 17.67 1.56
CA ASN A 114 -4.29 18.68 2.52
C ASN A 114 -4.86 18.12 3.83
N THR A 115 -5.59 17.00 3.76
CA THR A 115 -6.42 16.53 4.89
C THR A 115 -6.29 15.04 5.20
N ALA A 116 -5.93 14.21 4.22
CA ALA A 116 -5.92 12.77 4.40
C ALA A 116 -4.77 12.33 5.31
N ALA A 117 -5.07 11.43 6.23
CA ALA A 117 -4.06 10.78 7.07
C ALA A 117 -4.35 9.28 7.19
N ILE A 118 -3.32 8.47 7.01
CA ILE A 118 -3.38 7.01 7.11
C ILE A 118 -2.31 6.49 8.06
N GLU A 119 -2.54 5.33 8.67
CA GLU A 119 -1.58 4.63 9.51
C GLU A 119 -1.19 3.30 8.86
N ILE A 120 0.12 3.09 8.71
CA ILE A 120 0.67 1.87 8.12
C ILE A 120 0.47 0.70 9.10
N THR A 121 -0.19 -0.35 8.62
CA THR A 121 -0.48 -1.56 9.42
C THR A 121 0.46 -2.71 9.13
N GLY A 122 1.07 -2.76 7.95
CA GLY A 122 2.02 -3.81 7.59
C GLY A 122 2.27 -3.95 6.09
N LEU A 123 2.97 -5.01 5.70
CA LEU A 123 3.25 -5.38 4.32
C LEU A 123 2.03 -6.03 3.68
N ARG A 124 1.76 -5.69 2.41
CA ARG A 124 0.85 -6.48 1.58
C ARG A 124 1.50 -7.83 1.31
N ASN A 125 0.77 -8.92 1.49
CA ASN A 125 1.26 -10.27 1.16
C ASN A 125 1.08 -10.58 -0.34
N PRO A 126 2.16 -10.80 -1.12
CA PRO A 126 2.08 -11.30 -2.48
C PRO A 126 1.34 -12.63 -2.60
N CYS A 127 0.60 -12.82 -3.67
CA CYS A 127 -0.20 -14.02 -3.91
C CYS A 127 -0.19 -14.42 -5.40
N ALA A 128 -0.67 -15.64 -5.68
CA ALA A 128 -0.70 -16.22 -7.02
C ALA A 128 -1.46 -15.37 -8.07
N GLN A 129 -2.33 -14.44 -7.66
CA GLN A 129 -3.00 -13.53 -8.60
C GLN A 129 -2.01 -12.63 -9.35
N ILE A 130 -0.84 -12.34 -8.78
CA ILE A 130 0.23 -11.60 -9.47
C ILE A 130 0.76 -12.39 -10.66
N ASP A 131 0.98 -13.69 -10.47
CA ASP A 131 1.53 -14.55 -11.52
C ASP A 131 0.48 -14.86 -12.61
N ASN A 132 -0.80 -14.86 -12.24
CA ASN A 132 -1.91 -14.91 -13.19
C ASN A 132 -2.03 -13.62 -14.01
N PHE A 133 -1.61 -12.47 -13.47
CA PHE A 133 -1.56 -11.20 -14.20
C PHE A 133 -0.40 -11.18 -15.19
N GLN A 134 0.80 -11.58 -14.75
CA GLN A 134 1.95 -11.76 -15.62
C GLN A 134 2.86 -12.86 -15.06
N SER A 135 3.14 -13.90 -15.85
CA SER A 135 3.93 -15.05 -15.40
C SER A 135 5.36 -14.65 -15.01
N GLY A 136 5.83 -15.16 -13.87
CA GLY A 136 7.14 -14.85 -13.28
C GLY A 136 7.13 -13.62 -12.37
N LEU A 137 6.08 -12.79 -12.42
CA LEU A 137 6.03 -11.53 -11.69
C LEU A 137 5.95 -11.71 -10.18
N LEU A 138 5.36 -12.82 -9.70
CA LEU A 138 5.33 -13.12 -8.27
C LEU A 138 6.74 -13.25 -7.69
N ASN A 139 7.65 -13.90 -8.41
CA ASN A 139 9.04 -14.05 -7.97
C ASN A 139 9.77 -12.70 -8.02
N ALA A 140 9.48 -11.85 -9.01
CA ALA A 140 10.14 -10.55 -9.15
C ALA A 140 9.78 -9.54 -8.05
N VAL A 141 8.64 -9.72 -7.36
CA VAL A 141 8.23 -8.89 -6.22
C VAL A 141 8.62 -9.48 -4.86
N LEU A 142 9.39 -10.56 -4.86
CA LEU A 142 9.99 -11.18 -3.68
C LEU A 142 11.51 -11.04 -3.78
N ASP A 143 12.15 -10.82 -2.63
CA ASP A 143 13.60 -10.74 -2.54
C ASP A 143 14.08 -11.26 -1.18
N HIS A 144 15.38 -11.31 -0.93
CA HIS A 144 15.95 -11.65 0.36
C HIS A 144 16.96 -10.58 0.81
N ASP A 145 16.96 -10.26 2.10
CA ASP A 145 18.00 -9.40 2.68
C ASP A 145 19.33 -10.16 2.87
N GLU A 146 20.36 -9.46 3.33
CA GLU A 146 21.70 -10.02 3.57
C GLU A 146 21.70 -11.20 4.57
N ASP A 147 20.72 -11.23 5.47
CA ASP A 147 20.53 -12.29 6.46
C ASP A 147 19.65 -13.44 5.93
N GLY A 148 19.20 -13.37 4.67
CA GLY A 148 18.35 -14.36 4.03
C GLY A 148 16.87 -14.26 4.41
N ASN A 149 16.43 -13.17 5.04
CA ASN A 149 15.02 -12.96 5.36
C ASN A 149 14.25 -12.50 4.12
N LEU A 150 13.04 -13.04 3.96
CA LEU A 150 12.17 -12.72 2.82
C LEU A 150 11.66 -11.27 2.86
N ILE A 151 12.04 -10.49 1.85
CA ILE A 151 11.54 -9.15 1.53
C ILE A 151 10.32 -9.29 0.61
N ARG A 152 9.24 -8.56 0.93
CA ARG A 152 8.04 -8.47 0.09
C ARG A 152 7.96 -7.07 -0.48
N LYS A 153 8.20 -6.93 -1.77
CA LYS A 153 8.26 -5.61 -2.41
C LYS A 153 6.90 -5.05 -2.80
N ALA A 154 5.85 -5.87 -2.76
CA ALA A 154 4.53 -5.52 -3.27
C ALA A 154 3.70 -4.54 -2.41
N GLY A 155 4.36 -3.62 -1.70
CA GLY A 155 3.72 -2.50 -1.02
C GLY A 155 3.29 -2.74 0.42
N ILE A 156 2.62 -1.72 0.97
CA ILE A 156 2.14 -1.67 2.35
C ILE A 156 0.62 -1.54 2.39
N MET A 157 0.03 -1.96 3.50
CA MET A 157 -1.37 -1.75 3.83
C MET A 157 -1.48 -0.70 4.91
N ALA A 158 -2.60 0.03 4.90
CA ALA A 158 -2.89 1.05 5.88
C ALA A 158 -4.38 1.12 6.23
N ILE A 159 -4.67 1.81 7.33
CA ILE A 159 -6.01 2.24 7.73
C ILE A 159 -6.14 3.76 7.62
N VAL A 160 -7.34 4.25 7.33
CA VAL A 160 -7.60 5.69 7.24
C VAL A 160 -7.89 6.24 8.62
N LEU A 161 -7.05 7.17 9.09
CA LEU A 161 -7.24 7.90 10.34
C LEU A 161 -8.12 9.14 10.13
N THR A 162 -7.85 9.90 9.07
CA THR A 162 -8.59 11.10 8.69
C THR A 162 -8.89 11.04 7.21
N GLY A 163 -10.16 11.27 6.87
CA GLY A 163 -10.63 11.26 5.49
C GLY A 163 -10.21 12.51 4.71
N GLY A 164 -10.26 12.42 3.40
CA GLY A 164 -9.84 13.49 2.50
C GLY A 164 -9.73 13.00 1.06
N GLU A 165 -9.74 13.94 0.13
CA GLU A 165 -9.39 13.67 -1.25
C GLU A 165 -7.87 13.49 -1.38
N VAL A 166 -7.47 12.56 -2.23
CA VAL A 166 -6.09 12.31 -2.62
C VAL A 166 -6.01 12.30 -4.14
N ALA A 167 -5.08 13.06 -4.69
CA ALA A 167 -4.86 13.21 -6.13
C ALA A 167 -3.36 13.06 -6.47
N PRO A 168 -3.01 12.79 -7.74
CA PRO A 168 -1.63 12.86 -8.19
C PRO A 168 -0.97 14.20 -7.82
N ARG A 169 0.32 14.13 -7.49
CA ARG A 169 1.19 15.23 -7.03
C ARG A 169 0.90 15.73 -5.61
N ASP A 170 -0.03 15.11 -4.88
CA ASP A 170 -0.19 15.40 -3.47
C ASP A 170 1.10 15.03 -2.71
N PRO A 171 1.63 15.93 -1.87
CA PRO A 171 2.79 15.64 -1.05
C PRO A 171 2.46 14.61 0.02
N ILE A 172 3.46 13.82 0.39
CA ILE A 172 3.38 12.83 1.45
C ILE A 172 4.38 13.22 2.54
N ARG A 173 3.87 13.50 3.74
CA ARG A 173 4.67 13.75 4.93
C ARG A 173 4.59 12.56 5.88
N VAL A 174 5.76 12.13 6.35
CA VAL A 174 5.93 11.02 7.28
C VAL A 174 5.91 11.53 8.73
N GLU A 175 5.22 10.81 9.61
CA GLU A 175 5.35 10.92 11.07
C GLU A 175 5.62 9.53 11.65
N LEU A 176 6.82 9.35 12.19
CA LEU A 176 7.23 8.09 12.79
C LEU A 176 6.51 7.84 14.12
N PRO A 177 6.23 6.58 14.48
CA PRO A 177 5.67 6.25 15.79
C PRO A 177 6.73 6.48 16.89
N PRO A 178 6.35 6.46 18.18
CA PRO A 178 7.32 6.44 19.27
C PRO A 178 8.24 5.21 19.20
N GLU A 179 9.48 5.36 19.66
CA GLU A 179 10.41 4.24 19.82
C GLU A 179 9.96 3.25 20.91
N PRO A 180 10.34 1.96 20.81
CA PRO A 180 11.17 1.36 19.77
C PRO A 180 10.39 1.09 18.47
N PHE A 181 11.04 1.32 17.33
CA PHE A 181 10.46 1.00 16.03
C PHE A 181 10.28 -0.50 15.83
N ARG A 182 9.13 -0.87 15.25
CA ARG A 182 8.83 -2.23 14.83
C ARG A 182 8.84 -2.31 13.31
N LYS A 183 9.55 -3.30 12.75
CA LYS A 183 9.53 -3.58 11.31
C LYS A 183 8.11 -3.92 10.86
N LEU A 184 7.84 -3.76 9.56
CA LEU A 184 6.57 -4.17 8.98
C LEU A 184 6.48 -5.69 8.87
N GLU A 185 5.35 -6.24 9.29
CA GLU A 185 5.00 -7.64 9.10
C GLU A 185 3.84 -7.78 8.11
N ARG A 186 3.62 -8.97 7.58
CA ARG A 186 2.49 -9.22 6.66
C ARG A 186 1.15 -9.08 7.39
N VAL A 187 0.18 -8.45 6.72
CA VAL A 187 -1.21 -8.32 7.23
C VAL A 187 -2.26 -8.93 6.33
#